data_AF-A0A2V9XJY2-F1
#
_entry.id   AF-A0A2V9XJY2-F1
#
_cell.length_a   1.000
_cell.length_b   1.000
_cell.length_c   1.000
_cell.angle_alpha   90.00
_cell.angle_beta   90.00
_cell.angle_gamma   90.00
#
_symmetry.space_group_name_H-M   'P 1'
#
loop_
_entity.id
_entity.type
_entity.pdbx_description
1 polymer ?
#
loop_
_entity_poly.entity_id
_entity_poly.type
_entity_poly.pdbx_seq_one_letter_code
_entity_poly.pdbx_strand_id
1 'polypeptide(L)'
;MPACYNPAHHHKSPQDSVNAMADVYKVIFETTRAIKPESVTQACPCGTPPSLAWLPFIDQAVTADPVGAVQVRRRIKMYKALLGPQSAVYGDHVELSEMSRVGANGWSEHGADFASTVGAGGVPGTKFVWPDPGPKFKPVALTSQKEEHWKKWIALYNQKMLSKGEFRDLYVYGYDSPEAYAIEKDGKMYYAFFTDPGKSFAGELELRGLKSGTYNVVDYVDGKNLGSVQAENGKTPRLKADFKEHLLLEVSSK
;
A
#
# COMPACT_ATOMS: atom_id res chain seq x y z
N MET A 1 -2.28 -17.77 18.75
CA MET A 1 -2.78 -18.60 19.86
C MET A 1 -1.61 -19.13 20.66
N PRO A 2 -1.65 -19.13 21.99
CA PRO A 2 -0.66 -19.80 22.81
C PRO A 2 -0.86 -21.33 22.81
N ALA A 3 0.14 -22.06 23.30
CA ALA A 3 0.03 -23.49 23.55
C ALA A 3 -1.06 -23.76 24.59
N CYS A 4 -1.89 -24.79 24.38
CA CYS A 4 -3.02 -25.12 25.24
C CYS A 4 -2.72 -26.34 26.11
N TYR A 5 -2.64 -26.14 27.43
CA TYR A 5 -2.40 -27.20 28.39
C TYR A 5 -3.67 -27.72 29.08
N ASN A 6 -4.85 -27.28 28.62
CA ASN A 6 -6.12 -27.69 29.21
C ASN A 6 -6.46 -29.14 28.78
N PRO A 7 -6.46 -30.12 29.71
CA PRO A 7 -6.75 -31.51 29.36
C PRO A 7 -8.16 -31.73 28.81
N ALA A 8 -9.12 -30.84 29.12
CA ALA A 8 -10.49 -30.91 28.60
C ALA A 8 -10.60 -30.69 27.08
N HIS A 9 -9.57 -30.12 26.45
CA HIS A 9 -9.55 -29.90 25.00
C HIS A 9 -8.95 -31.09 24.22
N HIS A 10 -8.45 -32.12 24.92
CA HIS A 10 -7.99 -33.39 24.34
C HIS A 10 -6.95 -33.27 23.20
N HIS A 11 -6.09 -32.25 23.25
CA HIS A 11 -4.96 -32.13 22.32
C HIS A 11 -3.95 -33.27 22.52
N LYS A 12 -3.32 -33.74 21.43
CA LYS A 12 -2.20 -34.69 21.51
C LYS A 12 -0.93 -34.00 22.02
N SER A 13 -0.80 -32.71 21.72
CA SER A 13 0.25 -31.83 22.24
C SER A 13 -0.30 -30.43 22.51
N PRO A 14 0.26 -29.68 23.47
CA PRO A 14 -0.11 -28.27 23.66
C PRO A 14 0.06 -27.40 22.41
N GLN A 15 0.95 -27.77 21.50
CA GLN A 15 1.21 -27.08 20.24
C GLN A 15 0.10 -27.25 19.21
N ASP A 16 -0.80 -28.22 19.38
CA ASP A 16 -1.90 -28.46 18.45
C ASP A 16 -2.79 -27.20 18.31
N SER A 17 -3.00 -26.44 19.41
CA SER A 17 -3.74 -25.17 19.38
C SER A 17 -3.04 -24.08 18.56
N VAL A 18 -1.72 -24.09 18.50
CA VAL A 18 -0.92 -23.14 17.72
C VAL A 18 -0.95 -23.52 16.25
N ASN A 19 -0.72 -24.81 15.97
CA ASN A 19 -0.65 -25.34 14.62
C ASN A 19 -1.99 -25.29 13.89
N ALA A 20 -3.11 -25.41 14.62
CA ALA A 20 -4.45 -25.32 14.06
C ALA A 20 -4.85 -23.91 13.58
N MET A 21 -4.03 -22.87 13.81
CA MET A 21 -4.38 -21.51 13.40
C MET A 21 -4.64 -21.36 11.91
N ALA A 22 -3.86 -22.05 11.07
CA ALA A 22 -4.08 -22.06 9.63
C ALA A 22 -5.47 -22.61 9.27
N ASP A 23 -5.86 -23.71 9.90
CA ASP A 23 -7.16 -24.36 9.68
C ASP A 23 -8.33 -23.47 10.13
N VAL A 24 -8.17 -22.75 11.24
CA VAL A 24 -9.19 -21.78 11.70
C VAL A 24 -9.44 -20.69 10.65
N TYR A 25 -8.37 -20.08 10.11
CA TYR A 25 -8.51 -19.06 9.07
C TYR A 25 -9.05 -19.63 7.76
N LYS A 26 -8.66 -20.85 7.40
CA LYS A 26 -9.22 -21.55 6.24
C LYS A 26 -10.73 -21.75 6.38
N VAL A 27 -11.19 -22.24 7.53
CA VAL A 27 -12.63 -22.42 7.80
C VAL A 27 -13.37 -21.09 7.72
N ILE A 28 -12.83 -20.01 8.28
CA ILE A 28 -13.41 -18.67 8.17
C ILE A 28 -13.54 -18.28 6.69
N PHE A 29 -12.46 -18.38 5.92
CA PHE A 29 -12.42 -17.99 4.50
C PHE A 29 -13.38 -18.80 3.62
N GLU A 30 -13.41 -20.12 3.79
CA GLU A 30 -14.31 -21.00 3.02
C GLU A 30 -15.77 -20.75 3.40
N THR A 31 -16.05 -20.52 4.69
CA THR A 31 -17.40 -20.25 5.18
C THR A 31 -17.91 -18.89 4.72
N THR A 32 -17.09 -17.84 4.79
CA THR A 32 -17.49 -16.49 4.33
C THR A 32 -17.83 -16.53 2.84
N ARG A 33 -17.01 -17.20 2.03
CA ARG A 33 -17.26 -17.41 0.59
C ARG A 33 -18.51 -18.24 0.30
N ALA A 34 -18.76 -19.30 1.06
CA ALA A 34 -19.95 -20.13 0.90
C ALA A 34 -21.24 -19.35 1.20
N ILE A 35 -21.21 -18.46 2.20
CA ILE A 35 -22.37 -17.63 2.58
C ILE A 35 -22.54 -16.44 1.64
N LYS A 36 -21.45 -15.77 1.28
CA LYS A 36 -21.43 -14.58 0.42
C LYS A 36 -20.22 -14.63 -0.51
N PRO A 37 -20.37 -15.13 -1.75
CA PRO A 37 -19.25 -15.34 -2.67
C PRO A 37 -18.37 -14.10 -2.92
N GLU A 38 -18.96 -12.91 -2.84
CA GLU A 38 -18.31 -11.61 -3.05
C GLU A 38 -17.85 -10.94 -1.74
N SER A 39 -17.84 -11.65 -0.61
CA SER A 39 -17.28 -11.10 0.63
C SER A 39 -15.77 -11.00 0.54
N VAL A 40 -15.20 -9.91 1.05
CA VAL A 40 -13.75 -9.76 1.21
C VAL A 40 -13.37 -10.19 2.63
N THR A 41 -12.55 -11.23 2.73
CA THR A 41 -11.96 -11.66 4.00
C THR A 41 -10.62 -10.96 4.19
N GLN A 42 -10.52 -10.13 5.22
CA GLN A 42 -9.29 -9.47 5.64
C GLN A 42 -8.95 -9.88 7.07
N ALA A 43 -7.67 -10.15 7.35
CA ALA A 43 -7.17 -10.41 8.70
C ALA A 43 -6.17 -9.32 9.11
N CYS A 44 -6.45 -8.65 10.24
CA CYS A 44 -5.57 -7.63 10.83
C CYS A 44 -5.22 -8.02 12.27
N PRO A 45 -4.04 -8.61 12.54
CA PRO A 45 -3.64 -8.99 13.89
C PRO A 45 -2.98 -7.81 14.62
N CYS A 46 -3.78 -6.79 14.93
CA CYS A 46 -3.45 -5.65 15.80
C CYS A 46 -2.02 -5.11 15.62
N GLY A 47 -1.74 -4.53 14.45
CA GLY A 47 -0.46 -3.88 14.14
C GLY A 47 0.70 -4.79 13.76
N THR A 48 0.48 -6.11 13.69
CA THR A 48 1.48 -7.07 13.24
C THR A 48 1.14 -7.55 11.83
N PRO A 49 2.13 -7.78 10.95
CA PRO A 49 1.88 -8.51 9.71
C PRO A 49 1.33 -9.92 9.98
N PRO A 50 0.27 -10.39 9.28
CA PRO A 50 -0.20 -11.77 9.31
C PRO A 50 0.90 -12.83 9.17
N SER A 51 0.69 -13.95 9.87
CA SER A 51 1.50 -15.15 9.72
C SER A 51 1.37 -15.73 8.32
N LEU A 52 2.47 -16.23 7.76
CA LEU A 52 2.48 -16.98 6.50
C LEU A 52 1.56 -18.21 6.54
N ALA A 53 1.30 -18.76 7.72
CA ALA A 53 0.46 -19.94 7.91
C ALA A 53 -1.01 -19.72 7.50
N TRP A 54 -1.50 -18.47 7.58
CA TRP A 54 -2.90 -18.15 7.22
C TRP A 54 -3.03 -17.10 6.12
N LEU A 55 -1.91 -16.57 5.64
CA LEU A 55 -1.89 -15.61 4.54
C LEU A 55 -2.60 -16.10 3.26
N PRO A 56 -2.63 -17.40 2.91
CA PRO A 56 -3.40 -17.90 1.77
C PRO A 56 -4.94 -17.83 1.94
N PHE A 57 -5.43 -17.60 3.16
CA PHE A 57 -6.86 -17.66 3.50
C PHE A 57 -7.47 -16.26 3.75
N ILE A 58 -7.00 -15.26 3.00
CA ILE A 58 -7.55 -13.90 2.97
C ILE A 58 -7.62 -13.39 1.52
N ASP A 59 -8.61 -12.56 1.19
CA ASP A 59 -8.72 -11.92 -0.13
C ASP A 59 -7.88 -10.63 -0.21
N GLN A 60 -7.67 -9.97 0.93
CA GLN A 60 -6.96 -8.70 1.02
C GLN A 60 -6.06 -8.68 2.26
N ALA A 61 -4.74 -8.61 2.03
CA ALA A 61 -3.77 -8.37 3.09
C ALA A 61 -3.81 -6.91 3.54
N VAL A 62 -3.46 -6.63 4.79
CA VAL A 62 -3.37 -5.27 5.32
C VAL A 62 -1.97 -4.99 5.83
N THR A 63 -1.49 -3.76 5.64
CA THR A 63 -0.18 -3.33 6.15
C THR A 63 -0.11 -3.36 7.67
N ALA A 64 -1.24 -3.35 8.39
CA ALA A 64 -1.41 -3.59 9.82
C ALA A 64 -0.74 -2.54 10.72
N ASP A 65 -1.46 -1.46 11.02
CA ASP A 65 -1.01 -0.31 11.81
C ASP A 65 0.43 0.13 11.46
N PRO A 66 0.72 0.44 10.19
CA PRO A 66 2.05 0.90 9.79
C PRO A 66 2.40 2.18 10.55
N VAL A 67 3.61 2.26 11.11
CA VAL A 67 4.08 3.49 11.77
C VAL A 67 4.78 4.41 10.77
N GLY A 68 4.02 4.85 9.77
CA GLY A 68 4.47 5.80 8.76
C GLY A 68 4.49 5.29 7.32
N ALA A 69 4.52 6.23 6.39
CA ALA A 69 4.50 6.05 4.94
C ALA A 69 5.52 5.01 4.42
N VAL A 70 6.73 4.97 4.98
CA VAL A 70 7.76 3.99 4.59
C VAL A 70 7.30 2.55 4.86
N GLN A 71 6.65 2.29 6.00
CA GLN A 71 6.13 0.96 6.31
C GLN A 71 4.96 0.59 5.41
N VAL A 72 4.10 1.54 5.06
CA VAL A 72 3.00 1.33 4.11
C VAL A 72 3.57 0.76 2.80
N ARG A 73 4.49 1.48 2.16
CA ARG A 73 5.03 1.10 0.84
C ARG A 73 5.78 -0.23 0.87
N ARG A 74 6.65 -0.43 1.87
CA ARG A 74 7.46 -1.65 1.99
C ARG A 74 6.63 -2.88 2.32
N ARG A 75 5.60 -2.76 3.17
CA ARG A 75 4.67 -3.87 3.45
C ARG A 75 3.79 -4.18 2.25
N ILE A 76 3.36 -3.18 1.47
CA ILE A 76 2.69 -3.43 0.18
C ILE A 76 3.58 -4.25 -0.74
N LYS A 77 4.83 -3.82 -0.95
CA LYS A 77 5.80 -4.57 -1.76
C LYS A 77 6.01 -6.01 -1.25
N MET A 78 6.16 -6.19 0.06
CA MET A 78 6.29 -7.50 0.68
C MET A 78 5.08 -8.40 0.36
N TYR A 79 3.85 -7.90 0.49
CA TYR A 79 2.66 -8.71 0.17
C TYR A 79 2.53 -9.00 -1.31
N LYS A 80 2.85 -8.05 -2.20
CA LYS A 80 2.88 -8.30 -3.64
C LYS A 80 3.88 -9.40 -4.02
N ALA A 81 4.99 -9.52 -3.29
CA ALA A 81 5.94 -10.61 -3.47
C ALA A 81 5.41 -11.97 -2.94
N LEU A 82 4.70 -11.97 -1.81
CA LEU A 82 4.20 -13.21 -1.18
C LEU A 82 2.90 -13.75 -1.79
N LEU A 83 1.97 -12.85 -2.14
CA LEU A 83 0.62 -13.15 -2.62
C LEU A 83 0.47 -13.01 -4.14
N GLY A 84 1.52 -12.52 -4.81
CA GLY A 84 1.55 -12.30 -6.24
C GLY A 84 1.37 -10.84 -6.64
N PRO A 85 1.87 -10.46 -7.83
CA PRO A 85 1.99 -9.05 -8.24
C PRO A 85 0.65 -8.33 -8.41
N GLN A 86 -0.46 -9.06 -8.50
CA GLN A 86 -1.81 -8.53 -8.64
C GLN A 86 -2.62 -8.58 -7.33
N SER A 87 -2.04 -9.03 -6.22
CA SER A 87 -2.77 -9.18 -4.95
C SER A 87 -3.33 -7.86 -4.44
N ALA A 88 -4.55 -7.85 -3.94
CA ALA A 88 -5.11 -6.67 -3.27
C ALA A 88 -4.44 -6.49 -1.89
N VAL A 89 -3.83 -5.34 -1.66
CA VAL A 89 -3.21 -5.01 -0.36
C VAL A 89 -3.79 -3.70 0.14
N TYR A 90 -4.49 -3.75 1.26
CA TYR A 90 -4.99 -2.59 1.96
C TYR A 90 -3.84 -1.85 2.66
N GLY A 91 -3.67 -0.56 2.33
CA GLY A 91 -2.62 0.29 2.88
C GLY A 91 -2.82 0.67 4.35
N ASP A 92 -3.93 0.25 4.96
CA ASP A 92 -4.48 0.74 6.21
C ASP A 92 -5.00 2.19 6.10
N HIS A 93 -5.42 2.76 7.22
CA HIS A 93 -5.90 4.14 7.30
C HIS A 93 -4.77 5.12 6.95
N VAL A 94 -5.03 6.09 6.06
CA VAL A 94 -4.05 7.10 5.66
C VAL A 94 -3.48 7.90 6.84
N GLU A 95 -4.24 8.02 7.93
CA GLU A 95 -3.84 8.70 9.15
C GLU A 95 -2.62 8.05 9.82
N LEU A 96 -2.34 6.78 9.53
CA LEU A 96 -1.16 6.03 10.00
C LEU A 96 0.09 6.30 9.13
N SER A 97 -0.04 7.05 8.03
CA SER A 97 1.11 7.43 7.21
C SER A 97 2.06 8.39 7.92
N GLU A 98 1.61 9.03 9.01
CA GLU A 98 2.42 9.87 9.87
C GLU A 98 1.90 9.80 11.31
N MET A 99 2.81 9.67 12.27
CA MET A 99 2.48 9.55 13.68
C MET A 99 3.45 10.33 14.54
N SER A 100 2.96 10.87 15.65
CA SER A 100 3.79 11.50 16.68
C SER A 100 3.48 10.94 18.05
N ARG A 101 4.51 10.83 18.90
CA ARG A 101 4.36 10.31 20.26
C ARG A 101 3.65 11.35 21.13
N VAL A 102 2.69 10.88 21.93
CA VAL A 102 1.95 11.69 22.92
C VAL A 102 2.16 11.08 24.30
N GLY A 103 3.02 11.70 25.10
CA GLY A 103 3.40 11.19 26.42
C GLY A 103 4.17 9.86 26.35
N ALA A 104 4.17 9.12 27.46
CA ALA A 104 4.96 7.88 27.57
C ALA A 104 4.41 6.74 26.70
N ASN A 105 3.09 6.61 26.61
CA ASN A 105 2.41 5.42 26.05
C ASN A 105 1.41 5.75 24.93
N GLY A 106 1.30 7.01 24.51
CA GLY A 106 0.33 7.43 23.50
C GLY A 106 0.97 7.73 22.15
N TRP A 107 0.16 7.58 21.11
CA TRP A 107 0.48 8.00 19.75
C TRP A 107 -0.67 8.82 19.19
N SER A 108 -0.34 9.83 18.40
CA SER A 108 -1.28 10.59 17.58
C SER A 108 -1.07 10.22 16.13
N GLU A 109 -2.14 9.76 15.49
CA GLU A 109 -2.25 9.53 14.05
C GLU A 109 -2.69 10.85 13.39
N HIS A 110 -1.97 11.32 12.37
CA HIS A 110 -2.29 12.59 11.70
C HIS A 110 -1.86 12.66 10.23
N GLY A 111 -1.46 11.52 9.66
CA GLY A 111 -1.04 11.41 8.27
C GLY A 111 -2.13 11.73 7.24
N ALA A 112 -1.67 12.12 6.05
CA ALA A 112 -2.51 12.39 4.89
C ALA A 112 -1.86 11.91 3.57
N ASP A 113 -0.83 11.05 3.63
CA ASP A 113 -0.08 10.57 2.48
C ASP A 113 -0.75 9.35 1.81
N PHE A 114 -1.67 9.65 0.90
CA PHE A 114 -2.25 8.65 0.00
C PHE A 114 -1.29 8.18 -1.09
N ALA A 115 -0.27 8.98 -1.44
CA ALA A 115 0.66 8.68 -2.51
C ALA A 115 1.41 7.37 -2.23
N SER A 116 1.80 7.14 -0.98
CA SER A 116 2.43 5.90 -0.54
C SER A 116 1.60 4.65 -0.83
N THR A 117 0.29 4.69 -0.58
CA THR A 117 -0.58 3.54 -0.87
C THR A 117 -0.86 3.43 -2.37
N VAL A 118 -1.27 4.53 -3.01
CA VAL A 118 -1.68 4.53 -4.42
C VAL A 118 -0.50 4.21 -5.34
N GLY A 119 0.65 4.85 -5.14
CA GLY A 119 1.86 4.69 -5.94
C GLY A 119 2.50 3.30 -5.81
N ALA A 120 2.35 2.64 -4.66
CA ALA A 120 2.79 1.26 -4.47
C ALA A 120 1.76 0.21 -4.99
N GLY A 121 0.60 0.64 -5.48
CA GLY A 121 -0.44 -0.25 -6.00
C GLY A 121 -1.27 -0.94 -4.92
N GLY A 122 -1.39 -0.29 -3.77
CA GLY A 122 -2.28 -0.69 -2.69
C GLY A 122 -3.70 -0.12 -2.85
N VAL A 123 -4.58 -0.55 -1.95
CA VAL A 123 -5.95 -0.06 -1.78
C VAL A 123 -5.92 0.97 -0.64
N PRO A 124 -6.27 2.25 -0.88
CA PRO A 124 -6.29 3.27 0.15
C PRO A 124 -7.49 3.11 1.08
N GLY A 125 -7.37 3.59 2.31
CA GLY A 125 -8.52 3.83 3.18
C GLY A 125 -8.22 4.90 4.22
N THR A 126 -9.23 5.17 5.02
CA THR A 126 -9.22 6.25 6.02
C THR A 126 -10.20 5.90 7.13
N LYS A 127 -9.99 6.49 8.30
CA LYS A 127 -10.89 6.41 9.45
C LYS A 127 -11.20 7.82 9.93
N PHE A 128 -12.45 8.24 9.75
CA PHE A 128 -12.94 9.53 10.24
C PHE A 128 -14.34 9.42 10.86
N VAL A 129 -14.73 10.44 11.62
CA VAL A 129 -16.10 10.59 12.13
C VAL A 129 -16.72 11.86 11.53
N TRP A 130 -18.00 11.76 11.19
CA TRP A 130 -18.83 12.84 10.67
C TRP A 130 -20.29 12.65 11.12
N PRO A 131 -21.03 13.70 11.53
CA PRO A 131 -20.61 15.10 11.69
C PRO A 131 -19.73 15.30 12.95
N ASP A 132 -19.60 16.54 13.46
CA ASP A 132 -18.75 16.89 14.63
C ASP A 132 -18.93 15.88 15.78
N PRO A 133 -17.88 15.13 16.13
CA PRO A 133 -18.00 14.02 17.07
C PRO A 133 -17.77 14.44 18.52
N GLY A 134 -17.68 15.74 18.79
CA GLY A 134 -17.36 16.29 20.09
C GLY A 134 -15.89 16.11 20.49
N PRO A 135 -15.51 16.50 21.72
CA PRO A 135 -14.11 16.65 22.12
C PRO A 135 -13.27 15.38 22.02
N LYS A 136 -13.86 14.22 22.34
CA LYS A 136 -13.17 12.93 22.42
C LYS A 136 -12.60 12.47 21.07
N PHE A 137 -13.34 12.72 19.99
CA PHE A 137 -13.00 12.24 18.65
C PHE A 137 -12.66 13.39 17.68
N LYS A 138 -12.47 14.60 18.21
CA LYS A 138 -12.08 15.78 17.43
C LYS A 138 -10.84 15.55 16.53
N PRO A 139 -9.79 14.81 16.94
CA PRO A 139 -8.64 14.53 16.07
C PRO A 139 -8.98 13.74 14.79
N VAL A 140 -10.00 12.89 14.85
CA VAL A 140 -10.47 12.05 13.73
C VAL A 140 -11.71 12.63 13.03
N ALA A 141 -12.10 13.87 13.34
CA ALA A 141 -13.18 14.53 12.63
C ALA A 141 -12.81 14.75 11.16
N LEU A 142 -13.78 14.54 10.26
CA LEU A 142 -13.65 14.93 8.85
C LEU A 142 -13.88 16.44 8.74
N THR A 143 -12.79 17.22 8.63
CA THR A 143 -12.88 18.65 8.35
C THR A 143 -13.10 18.88 6.85
N SER A 144 -13.52 20.08 6.44
CA SER A 144 -13.67 20.41 5.01
C SER A 144 -12.36 20.26 4.23
N GLN A 145 -11.23 20.64 4.83
CA GLN A 145 -9.91 20.44 4.22
C GLN A 145 -9.59 18.95 4.05
N LYS A 146 -9.93 18.13 5.05
CA LYS A 146 -9.77 16.68 4.92
C LYS A 146 -10.69 16.14 3.82
N GLU A 147 -11.96 16.50 3.84
CA GLU A 147 -12.91 16.04 2.83
C GLU A 147 -12.45 16.33 1.40
N GLU A 148 -11.94 17.55 1.12
CA GLU A 148 -11.40 17.93 -0.18
C GLU A 148 -10.20 17.07 -0.59
N HIS A 149 -9.21 16.93 0.30
CA HIS A 149 -7.99 16.17 0.02
C HIS A 149 -8.27 14.68 -0.17
N TRP A 150 -9.12 14.08 0.67
CA TRP A 150 -9.55 12.69 0.55
C TRP A 150 -10.31 12.46 -0.75
N LYS A 151 -11.22 13.37 -1.12
CA LYS A 151 -11.95 13.28 -2.40
C LYS A 151 -10.99 13.33 -3.59
N LYS A 152 -9.99 14.21 -3.59
CA LYS A 152 -8.95 14.25 -4.65
C LYS A 152 -8.27 12.88 -4.81
N TRP A 153 -7.77 12.31 -3.72
CA TRP A 153 -7.01 11.06 -3.77
C TRP A 153 -7.86 9.82 -4.04
N ILE A 154 -9.07 9.75 -3.48
CA ILE A 154 -10.01 8.66 -3.76
C ILE A 154 -10.47 8.71 -5.22
N ALA A 155 -10.74 9.90 -5.77
CA ALA A 155 -11.06 10.04 -7.19
C ALA A 155 -9.89 9.60 -8.08
N LEU A 156 -8.66 10.00 -7.74
CA LEU A 156 -7.46 9.58 -8.46
C LEU A 156 -7.26 8.05 -8.40
N TYR A 157 -7.43 7.44 -7.22
CA TYR A 157 -7.38 6.00 -7.05
C TYR A 157 -8.44 5.29 -7.91
N ASN A 158 -9.69 5.76 -7.89
CA ASN A 158 -10.77 5.18 -8.69
C ASN A 158 -10.54 5.35 -10.20
N GLN A 159 -9.91 6.45 -10.62
CA GLN A 159 -9.57 6.68 -12.02
C GLN A 159 -8.49 5.71 -12.51
N LYS A 160 -7.45 5.47 -11.70
CA LYS A 160 -6.28 4.69 -12.12
C LYS A 160 -6.41 3.19 -11.82
N MET A 161 -6.99 2.84 -10.66
CA MET A 161 -7.16 1.48 -10.14
C MET A 161 -5.86 0.67 -10.21
N LEU A 162 -4.73 1.27 -9.80
CA LEU A 162 -3.41 0.64 -9.86
C LEU A 162 -3.31 -0.62 -9.00
N SER A 163 -4.20 -0.77 -8.00
CA SER A 163 -4.36 -1.99 -7.23
C SER A 163 -4.73 -3.22 -8.07
N LYS A 164 -5.30 -3.04 -9.27
CA LYS A 164 -5.58 -4.09 -10.25
C LYS A 164 -4.45 -4.29 -11.27
N GLY A 165 -3.41 -3.47 -11.24
CA GLY A 165 -2.25 -3.59 -12.11
C GLY A 165 -1.30 -4.70 -11.67
N GLU A 166 -0.36 -5.04 -12.55
CA GLU A 166 0.71 -5.99 -12.25
C GLU A 166 1.89 -5.24 -11.64
N PHE A 167 2.18 -5.49 -10.36
CA PHE A 167 3.37 -4.96 -9.69
C PHE A 167 4.65 -5.50 -10.35
N ARG A 168 5.57 -4.61 -10.71
CA ARG A 168 6.87 -4.95 -11.31
C ARG A 168 7.98 -4.71 -10.29
N ASP A 169 8.67 -5.77 -9.86
CA ASP A 169 9.78 -5.68 -8.91
C ASP A 169 11.08 -5.21 -9.58
N LEU A 170 11.11 -3.92 -9.96
CA LEU A 170 12.20 -3.33 -10.75
C LEU A 170 13.18 -2.50 -9.93
N TYR A 171 12.87 -2.23 -8.66
CA TYR A 171 13.65 -1.36 -7.79
C TYR A 171 13.85 -2.00 -6.41
N VAL A 172 15.06 -1.89 -5.87
CA VAL A 172 15.49 -2.50 -4.62
C VAL A 172 15.71 -1.41 -3.57
N TYR A 173 14.90 -1.44 -2.51
CA TYR A 173 15.06 -0.53 -1.38
C TYR A 173 16.45 -0.69 -0.74
N GLY A 174 17.08 0.42 -0.35
CA GLY A 174 18.43 0.43 0.23
C GLY A 174 19.57 0.42 -0.80
N TYR A 175 19.28 0.13 -2.08
CA TYR A 175 20.25 0.24 -3.19
C TYR A 175 19.86 1.35 -4.17
N ASP A 176 18.57 1.40 -4.54
CA ASP A 176 18.05 2.45 -5.41
C ASP A 176 17.71 3.71 -4.60
N SER A 177 18.08 4.87 -5.16
CA SER A 177 17.75 6.19 -4.62
C SER A 177 17.29 7.10 -5.77
N PRO A 178 16.08 7.69 -5.71
CA PRO A 178 15.11 7.60 -4.61
C PRO A 178 14.41 6.23 -4.52
N GLU A 179 13.68 5.98 -3.42
CA GLU A 179 12.88 4.74 -3.29
C GLU A 179 11.81 4.72 -4.38
N ALA A 180 11.64 3.59 -5.09
CA ALA A 180 10.81 3.54 -6.29
C ALA A 180 9.97 2.27 -6.42
N TYR A 181 8.84 2.38 -7.11
CA TYR A 181 7.89 1.29 -7.39
C TYR A 181 7.39 1.40 -8.83
N ALA A 182 7.05 0.26 -9.45
CA ALA A 182 6.52 0.19 -10.80
C ALA A 182 5.30 -0.73 -10.90
N ILE A 183 4.29 -0.31 -11.66
CA ILE A 183 3.06 -1.07 -11.90
C ILE A 183 2.73 -0.98 -13.39
N GLU A 184 2.56 -2.13 -14.02
CA GLU A 184 2.07 -2.19 -15.40
C GLU A 184 0.55 -2.37 -15.40
N LYS A 185 -0.15 -1.54 -16.16
CA LYS A 185 -1.61 -1.63 -16.30
C LYS A 185 -2.05 -1.04 -17.63
N ASP A 186 -2.92 -1.77 -18.33
CA ASP A 186 -3.55 -1.34 -19.59
C ASP A 186 -2.54 -0.84 -20.65
N GLY A 187 -1.39 -1.52 -20.79
CA GLY A 187 -0.32 -1.15 -21.73
C GLY A 187 0.50 0.08 -21.33
N LYS A 188 0.29 0.62 -20.13
CA LYS A 188 1.03 1.75 -19.57
C LYS A 188 1.89 1.28 -18.40
N MET A 189 2.95 2.05 -18.12
CA MET A 189 3.76 1.87 -16.92
C MET A 189 3.52 3.03 -15.96
N TYR A 190 3.28 2.71 -14.70
CA TYR A 190 3.12 3.66 -13.62
C TYR A 190 4.30 3.56 -12.69
N TYR A 191 4.98 4.68 -12.44
CA TYR A 191 6.12 4.73 -11.53
C TYR A 191 5.77 5.61 -10.32
N ALA A 192 6.27 5.24 -9.15
CA ALA A 192 6.15 6.04 -7.96
C ALA A 192 7.53 6.18 -7.31
N PHE A 193 8.00 7.41 -7.20
CA PHE A 193 9.28 7.76 -6.58
C PHE A 193 9.03 8.49 -5.27
N PHE A 194 9.81 8.17 -4.24
CA PHE A 194 9.64 8.70 -2.89
C PHE A 194 10.96 9.13 -2.28
N THR A 195 10.94 10.25 -1.56
CA THR A 195 12.04 10.66 -0.68
C THR A 195 11.70 10.36 0.78
N ASP A 196 12.68 10.50 1.67
CA ASP A 196 12.37 10.57 3.10
C ASP A 196 11.46 11.79 3.38
N PRO A 197 10.62 11.72 4.44
CA PRO A 197 9.77 12.84 4.85
C PRO A 197 10.54 14.15 5.00
N GLY A 198 10.00 15.23 4.43
CA GLY A 198 10.61 16.55 4.47
C GLY A 198 11.83 16.76 3.56
N LYS A 199 12.30 15.74 2.83
CA LYS A 199 13.40 15.87 1.86
C LYS A 199 12.88 16.13 0.45
N SER A 200 13.77 16.67 -0.38
CA SER A 200 13.57 16.82 -1.82
C SER A 200 14.59 15.99 -2.59
N PHE A 201 14.26 15.69 -3.84
CA PHE A 201 15.15 15.04 -4.79
C PHE A 201 15.30 15.93 -6.02
N ALA A 202 16.53 16.07 -6.51
CA ALA A 202 16.83 16.68 -7.80
C ALA A 202 17.89 15.82 -8.51
N GLY A 203 17.54 15.24 -9.66
CA GLY A 203 18.43 14.30 -10.34
C GLY A 203 17.76 13.57 -11.50
N GLU A 204 18.37 12.46 -11.91
CA GLU A 204 17.83 11.58 -12.95
C GLU A 204 17.13 10.37 -12.34
N LEU A 205 15.93 10.09 -12.83
CA LEU A 205 15.12 8.92 -12.48
C LEU A 205 15.23 7.88 -13.59
N GLU A 206 15.50 6.63 -13.22
CA GLU A 206 15.51 5.51 -14.15
C GLU A 206 14.09 4.95 -14.33
N LEU A 207 13.58 4.91 -15.57
CA LEU A 207 12.28 4.35 -15.90
C LEU A 207 12.46 2.91 -16.43
N ARG A 208 12.60 1.96 -15.51
CA ARG A 208 12.94 0.55 -15.81
C ARG A 208 11.73 -0.21 -16.36
N GLY A 209 11.97 -1.19 -17.22
CA GLY A 209 10.93 -2.10 -17.72
C GLY A 209 10.12 -1.59 -18.92
N LEU A 210 10.46 -0.42 -19.49
CA LEU A 210 9.92 0.00 -20.78
C LEU A 210 10.51 -0.82 -21.93
N LYS A 211 9.66 -1.18 -22.90
CA LYS A 211 10.10 -1.76 -24.18
C LYS A 211 10.68 -0.66 -25.07
N SER A 212 11.38 -1.03 -26.14
CA SER A 212 11.88 -0.04 -27.12
C SER A 212 10.72 0.80 -27.69
N GLY A 213 10.89 2.12 -27.68
CA GLY A 213 9.87 3.05 -28.16
C GLY A 213 10.00 4.46 -27.56
N THR A 214 9.14 5.36 -28.02
CA THR A 214 9.02 6.72 -27.48
C THR A 214 7.82 6.79 -26.55
N TYR A 215 8.00 7.37 -25.37
CA TYR A 215 6.95 7.44 -24.37
C TYR A 215 6.70 8.87 -23.91
N ASN A 216 5.43 9.22 -23.70
CA ASN A 216 5.01 10.41 -22.97
C ASN A 216 5.07 10.14 -21.47
N VAL A 217 5.54 11.12 -20.70
CA VAL A 217 5.63 11.05 -19.24
C VAL A 217 4.79 12.16 -18.62
N VAL A 218 3.85 11.78 -17.75
CA VAL A 218 2.95 12.70 -17.07
C VAL A 218 3.01 12.44 -15.58
N ASP A 219 3.16 13.49 -14.76
CA ASP A 219 2.79 13.42 -13.35
C ASP A 219 1.27 13.36 -13.25
N TYR A 220 0.73 12.21 -12.85
CA TYR A 220 -0.71 12.00 -12.88
C TYR A 220 -1.43 12.59 -11.66
N VAL A 221 -0.71 13.07 -10.64
CA VAL A 221 -1.32 13.70 -9.47
C VAL A 221 -1.77 15.12 -9.81
N ASP A 222 -0.93 15.85 -10.54
CA ASP A 222 -1.17 17.24 -10.92
C ASP A 222 -1.41 17.44 -12.43
N GLY A 223 -1.41 16.36 -13.21
CA GLY A 223 -1.65 16.39 -14.66
C GLY A 223 -0.52 17.05 -15.45
N LYS A 224 0.67 17.21 -14.87
CA LYS A 224 1.79 17.93 -15.47
C LYS A 224 2.50 17.04 -16.48
N ASN A 225 2.58 17.51 -17.73
CA ASN A 225 3.40 16.86 -18.75
C ASN A 225 4.89 17.13 -18.47
N LEU A 226 5.68 16.06 -18.33
CA LEU A 226 7.11 16.11 -18.07
C LEU A 226 7.96 15.84 -19.33
N GLY A 227 7.32 15.75 -20.49
CA GLY A 227 7.96 15.54 -21.78
C GLY A 227 7.91 14.09 -22.23
N SER A 228 8.96 13.66 -22.93
CA SER A 228 9.06 12.30 -23.46
C SER A 228 10.44 11.70 -23.27
N VAL A 229 10.47 10.38 -23.12
CA VAL A 229 11.70 9.59 -23.04
C VAL A 229 11.77 8.59 -24.19
N GLN A 230 12.99 8.25 -24.59
CA GLN A 230 13.26 7.21 -25.58
C GLN A 230 13.81 5.98 -24.86
N ALA A 231 13.13 4.86 -24.99
CA ALA A 231 13.62 3.55 -24.55
C ALA A 231 14.27 2.84 -25.73
N GLU A 232 15.46 2.30 -25.50
CA GLU A 232 16.23 1.54 -26.49
C GLU A 232 16.62 0.19 -25.88
N ASN A 233 16.77 -0.84 -26.71
CA ASN A 233 17.17 -2.16 -26.24
C ASN A 233 18.50 -2.09 -25.47
N GLY A 234 18.50 -2.57 -24.23
CA GLY A 234 19.68 -2.62 -23.38
C GLY A 234 20.03 -1.30 -22.66
N LYS A 235 19.25 -0.23 -22.81
CA LYS A 235 19.49 1.05 -22.12
C LYS A 235 18.22 1.55 -21.42
N THR A 236 18.31 1.70 -20.10
CA THR A 236 17.20 2.23 -19.30
C THR A 236 17.02 3.73 -19.58
N PRO A 237 15.82 4.18 -19.99
CA PRO A 237 15.53 5.60 -20.16
C PRO A 237 15.62 6.36 -18.83
N ARG A 238 16.07 7.60 -18.92
CA ARG A 238 16.23 8.50 -17.77
C ARG A 238 15.37 9.75 -17.92
N LEU A 239 14.80 10.22 -16.82
CA LEU A 239 14.02 11.44 -16.73
C LEU A 239 14.65 12.36 -15.68
N LYS A 240 15.01 13.58 -16.07
CA LYS A 240 15.41 14.60 -15.10
C LYS A 240 14.17 15.10 -14.35
N ALA A 241 14.22 15.06 -13.02
CA ALA A 241 13.10 15.46 -12.17
C ALA A 241 13.58 16.22 -10.93
N ASP A 242 12.69 17.07 -10.42
CA ASP A 242 12.80 17.75 -9.14
C ASP A 242 11.45 17.63 -8.43
N PHE A 243 11.44 17.05 -7.23
CA PHE A 243 10.22 16.87 -6.46
C PHE A 243 10.51 16.79 -4.95
N LYS A 244 9.47 17.02 -4.16
CA LYS A 244 9.47 16.86 -2.70
C LYS A 244 8.54 15.72 -2.33
N GLU A 245 8.98 14.84 -1.42
CA GLU A 245 8.24 13.69 -0.89
C GLU A 245 7.89 12.60 -1.90
N HIS A 246 7.17 12.91 -2.97
CA HIS A 246 6.80 11.93 -3.99
C HIS A 246 6.67 12.52 -5.41
N LEU A 247 6.82 11.65 -6.40
CA LEU A 247 6.48 11.91 -7.80
C LEU A 247 5.84 10.66 -8.39
N LEU A 248 4.61 10.77 -8.89
CA LEU A 248 3.87 9.64 -9.45
C LEU A 248 3.62 9.81 -10.95
N LEU A 249 4.22 8.93 -11.74
CA LEU A 249 4.29 9.05 -13.19
C LEU A 249 3.37 8.05 -13.88
N GLU A 250 2.68 8.51 -14.91
CA GLU A 250 2.06 7.68 -15.95
C GLU A 250 2.93 7.78 -17.20
N VAL A 251 3.38 6.64 -17.70
CA VAL A 251 4.21 6.53 -18.89
C VAL A 251 3.48 5.70 -19.93
N SER A 252 3.20 6.33 -21.07
CA SER A 252 2.41 5.75 -22.16
C SER A 252 3.14 5.91 -23.49
N SER A 253 3.03 4.91 -24.38
CA SER A 253 3.62 4.99 -25.71
C SER A 253 3.03 6.16 -26.49
N LYS A 254 3.87 6.87 -27.25
CA LYS A 254 3.43 7.80 -28.28
C LYS A 254 2.80 7.08 -29.47
#